data_AF-A0A536X035-F1
#
_entry.id   AF-A0A536X035-F1
#
_cell.length_a   1.000
_cell.length_b   1.000
_cell.length_c   1.000
_cell.angle_alpha   90.00
_cell.angle_beta   90.00
_cell.angle_gamma   90.00
#
_symmetry.space_group_name_H-M   'P 1'
#
loop_
_entity.id
_entity.type
_entity.pdbx_description
1 polymer ?
#
loop_
_entity_poly.entity_id
_entity_poly.type
_entity_poly.pdbx_seq_one_letter_code
_entity_poly.pdbx_strand_id
1 'polypeptide(L)'
;MNVFLFAAVGLIGFTILMLLRPWQRQSAEHDATAREINTRICRDQLVELDRDLESGTLAAADHAQASAELQRRLLADTALADTASAQMLRTRHTPLLLAVALPIAATGLYAWLGAPAALLPQAPPSVAAHPAVTAADIEQMVAGLAARLEKNPADPKGWSMLARSYRAMGKFAEAEPGVEAGR
;
A
#
# COMPACT_ATOMS: atom_id res chain seq x y z
N MET A 1 7.13 -8.21 5.03
CA MET A 1 5.76 -7.67 5.12
C MET A 1 5.69 -6.17 4.87
N ASN A 2 6.53 -5.34 5.50
CA ASN A 2 6.50 -3.87 5.32
C ASN A 2 6.74 -3.42 3.87
N VAL A 3 7.62 -4.10 3.12
CA VAL A 3 7.87 -3.81 1.70
C VAL A 3 6.60 -3.93 0.85
N PHE A 4 5.69 -4.85 1.18
CA PHE A 4 4.42 -5.02 0.47
C PHE A 4 3.46 -3.86 0.73
N LEU A 5 3.36 -3.38 1.96
CA LEU A 5 2.54 -2.21 2.29
C LEU A 5 3.08 -0.93 1.65
N PHE A 6 4.40 -0.72 1.68
CA PHE A 6 5.02 0.41 0.98
C PHE A 6 4.82 0.32 -0.54
N ALA A 7 4.92 -0.88 -1.12
CA ALA A 7 4.66 -1.09 -2.54
C ALA A 7 3.20 -0.82 -2.92
N ALA A 8 2.24 -1.29 -2.11
CA ALA A 8 0.81 -1.06 -2.34
C ALA A 8 0.44 0.43 -2.26
N VAL A 9 0.99 1.12 -1.25
CA VAL A 9 0.78 2.56 -1.06
C VAL A 9 1.44 3.38 -2.17
N GLY A 10 2.65 3.02 -2.58
CA GLY A 10 3.33 3.63 -3.72
C GLY A 10 2.55 3.43 -5.03
N LEU A 11 1.97 2.25 -5.23
CA LEU A 11 1.14 1.95 -6.40
C LEU A 11 -0.13 2.80 -6.44
N ILE A 12 -0.82 2.97 -5.31
CA ILE A 12 -2.02 3.81 -5.21
C ILE A 12 -1.67 5.29 -5.45
N GLY A 13 -0.57 5.79 -4.85
CA GLY A 13 -0.10 7.15 -5.13
C GLY A 13 0.24 7.35 -6.61
N PHE A 14 0.86 6.34 -7.23
CA PHE A 14 1.21 6.35 -8.64
C PHE A 14 -0.03 6.34 -9.57
N THR A 15 -1.06 5.55 -9.24
CA THR A 15 -2.30 5.52 -10.03
C THR A 15 -3.08 6.82 -9.92
N ILE A 16 -3.20 7.37 -8.71
CA ILE A 16 -3.81 8.70 -8.49
C ILE A 16 -3.05 9.77 -9.27
N LEU A 17 -1.71 9.74 -9.24
CA LEU A 17 -0.87 10.65 -10.02
C LEU A 17 -1.12 10.51 -11.53
N MET A 18 -1.16 9.28 -12.05
CA MET A 18 -1.46 9.05 -13.46
C MET A 18 -2.87 9.52 -13.85
N LEU A 19 -3.84 9.43 -12.94
CA LEU A 19 -5.22 9.83 -13.21
C LEU A 19 -5.42 11.35 -13.14
N LEU A 20 -4.72 12.05 -12.24
CA LEU A 20 -4.78 13.51 -12.13
C LEU A 20 -3.96 14.22 -13.20
N ARG A 21 -2.89 13.59 -13.69
CA ARG A 21 -2.01 14.15 -14.73
C ARG A 21 -2.73 14.58 -16.03
N PRO A 22 -3.62 13.78 -16.65
CA PRO A 22 -4.33 14.20 -17.85
C PRO A 22 -5.26 15.39 -17.58
N TRP A 23 -5.89 15.46 -16.40
CA TRP A 23 -6.76 16.58 -16.06
C TRP A 23 -5.97 17.88 -15.88
N GLN A 24 -4.82 17.82 -15.24
CA GLN A 24 -3.91 18.97 -15.13
C GLN A 24 -3.37 19.44 -16.49
N ARG A 25 -3.10 18.49 -17.40
CA ARG A 25 -2.68 18.80 -18.78
C ARG A 25 -3.79 19.51 -19.55
N GLN A 26 -5.02 19.04 -19.45
CA GLN A 26 -6.17 19.68 -20.12
C GLN A 26 -6.39 21.11 -19.66
N SER A 27 -6.31 21.39 -18.34
CA SER A 27 -6.43 22.78 -17.86
C SER A 27 -5.30 23.68 -18.39
N ALA A 28 -4.08 23.15 -18.49
CA ALA A 28 -2.94 23.89 -19.03
C ALA A 28 -3.10 24.26 -20.51
N GLU A 29 -3.64 23.34 -21.31
CA GLU A 29 -3.89 23.59 -22.73
C GLU A 29 -5.00 24.62 -22.96
N HIS A 30 -6.06 24.62 -22.14
CA HIS A 30 -7.11 25.64 -22.22
C HIS A 30 -6.56 27.05 -21.89
N ASP A 31 -5.75 27.17 -20.83
CA ASP A 31 -5.12 28.44 -20.46
C ASP A 31 -4.18 28.95 -21.57
N ALA A 32 -3.39 28.05 -22.16
CA ALA A 32 -2.48 28.39 -23.24
C ALA A 32 -3.23 28.89 -24.49
N THR A 33 -4.32 28.21 -24.84
CA THR A 33 -5.17 28.58 -25.98
C THR A 33 -5.83 29.95 -25.77
N ALA A 34 -6.34 30.23 -24.57
CA ALA A 34 -6.95 31.52 -24.25
C ALA A 34 -5.92 32.68 -24.33
N ARG A 35 -4.69 32.47 -23.85
CA ARG A 35 -3.59 33.45 -23.97
C ARG A 35 -3.23 33.73 -25.42
N GLU A 36 -3.17 32.70 -26.25
CA GLU A 36 -2.87 32.82 -27.68
C GLU A 36 -3.96 33.64 -28.42
N ILE A 37 -5.23 33.43 -28.09
CA ILE A 37 -6.34 34.20 -28.66
C ILE A 37 -6.28 35.68 -28.23
N ASN A 38 -6.11 35.95 -26.92
CA ASN A 38 -6.06 37.33 -26.40
C ASN A 38 -4.90 38.15 -27.00
N THR A 39 -3.73 37.52 -27.16
CA THR A 39 -2.56 38.19 -27.75
C THR A 39 -2.76 38.50 -29.23
N ARG A 40 -3.43 37.63 -30.00
CA ARG A 40 -3.81 37.90 -31.40
C ARG A 40 -4.77 39.09 -31.50
N ILE A 41 -5.84 39.09 -30.72
CA ILE A 41 -6.84 40.17 -30.74
C ILE A 41 -6.20 41.53 -30.48
N CYS A 42 -5.31 41.60 -29.49
CA CYS A 42 -4.66 42.88 -29.16
C CYS A 42 -3.68 43.34 -30.25
N ARG A 43 -3.00 42.39 -30.91
CA ARG A 43 -2.17 42.70 -32.08
C ARG A 43 -3.00 43.25 -33.24
N ASP A 44 -4.16 42.64 -33.49
CA ASP A 44 -5.06 43.07 -34.56
C ASP A 44 -5.61 44.48 -34.30
N GLN A 45 -5.94 44.80 -33.04
CA GLN A 45 -6.39 46.14 -32.63
C GLN A 45 -5.33 47.23 -32.87
N LEU A 46 -4.03 46.92 -32.67
CA LEU A 46 -2.96 47.87 -32.97
C LEU A 46 -2.85 48.12 -34.48
N VAL A 47 -2.96 47.06 -35.29
CA VAL A 47 -2.92 47.18 -36.77
C VAL A 47 -4.12 47.96 -37.29
N GLU A 48 -5.29 47.81 -36.66
CA GLU A 48 -6.48 48.59 -36.99
C GLU A 48 -6.28 50.08 -36.66
N LEU A 49 -5.73 50.38 -35.48
CA LEU A 49 -5.38 51.76 -35.09
C LEU A 49 -4.40 52.42 -36.06
N ASP A 50 -3.35 51.68 -36.46
CA ASP A 50 -2.35 52.17 -37.42
C ASP A 50 -3.01 52.47 -38.78
N ARG A 51 -3.93 51.60 -39.24
CA ARG A 51 -4.68 51.81 -40.48
C ARG A 51 -5.61 53.02 -40.41
N ASP A 52 -6.23 53.26 -39.27
CA ASP A 52 -7.11 54.42 -39.05
C ASP A 52 -6.31 55.74 -39.03
N LEU A 53 -5.07 55.70 -38.55
CA LEU A 53 -4.13 56.82 -38.64
C LEU A 53 -3.66 57.05 -40.09
N GLU A 54 -3.30 56.00 -40.81
CA GLU A 54 -2.87 56.09 -42.22
C GLU A 54 -3.99 56.59 -43.14
N SER A 55 -5.23 56.20 -42.87
CA SER A 55 -6.41 56.65 -43.61
C SER A 55 -6.86 58.07 -43.25
N GLY A 56 -6.24 58.70 -42.23
CA GLY A 56 -6.58 60.03 -41.75
C GLY A 56 -7.91 60.09 -40.98
N THR A 57 -8.48 58.92 -40.63
CA THR A 57 -9.72 58.80 -39.86
C THR A 57 -9.48 59.12 -38.38
N LEU A 58 -8.26 58.86 -37.90
CA LEU A 58 -7.82 59.10 -36.52
C LEU A 58 -6.67 60.12 -36.48
N ALA A 59 -6.74 61.09 -35.58
CA ALA A 59 -5.65 62.05 -35.40
C ALA A 59 -4.44 61.38 -34.72
N ALA A 60 -3.22 61.84 -35.04
CA ALA A 60 -1.99 61.27 -34.48
C ALA A 60 -1.91 61.32 -32.94
N ALA A 61 -2.50 62.36 -32.32
CA ALA A 61 -2.58 62.48 -30.87
C ALA A 61 -3.52 61.42 -30.26
N ASP A 62 -4.67 61.18 -30.89
CA ASP A 62 -5.66 60.19 -30.44
C ASP A 62 -5.13 58.77 -30.60
N HIS A 63 -4.41 58.49 -31.70
CA HIS A 63 -3.69 57.24 -31.91
C HIS A 63 -2.70 56.98 -30.77
N ALA A 64 -1.79 57.94 -30.52
CA ALA A 64 -0.79 57.79 -29.47
C ALA A 64 -1.41 57.56 -28.09
N GLN A 65 -2.51 58.25 -27.78
CA GLN A 65 -3.24 58.06 -26.53
C GLN A 65 -3.89 56.67 -26.44
N ALA A 66 -4.56 56.21 -27.49
CA ALA A 66 -5.23 54.92 -27.52
C ALA A 66 -4.23 53.75 -27.50
N SER A 67 -3.10 53.84 -28.22
CA SER A 67 -2.02 52.84 -28.13
C SER A 67 -1.43 52.76 -26.72
N ALA A 68 -1.21 53.91 -26.07
CA ALA A 68 -0.67 53.95 -24.71
C ALA A 68 -1.62 53.31 -23.68
N GLU A 69 -2.93 53.55 -23.79
CA GLU A 69 -3.93 52.91 -22.94
C GLU A 69 -4.00 51.39 -23.19
N LEU A 70 -3.92 50.96 -24.45
CA LEU A 70 -3.91 49.54 -24.82
C LEU A 70 -2.69 48.81 -24.24
N GLN A 71 -1.51 49.41 -24.34
CA GLN A 71 -0.27 48.89 -23.74
C GLN A 71 -0.38 48.81 -22.22
N ARG A 72 -0.98 49.82 -21.58
CA ARG A 72 -1.18 49.84 -20.12
C ARG A 72 -2.12 48.73 -19.66
N ARG A 73 -3.21 48.49 -20.40
CA ARG A 73 -4.13 47.38 -20.16
C ARG A 73 -3.46 46.03 -20.34
N LEU A 74 -2.68 45.85 -21.40
CA LEU A 74 -1.90 44.63 -21.62
C LEU A 74 -0.92 44.36 -20.47
N LEU A 75 -0.21 45.38 -19.98
CA LEU A 75 0.70 45.23 -18.85
C LEU A 75 -0.05 44.85 -17.55
N ALA A 76 -1.23 45.43 -17.33
CA ALA A 76 -2.07 45.06 -16.18
C ALA A 76 -2.60 43.62 -16.29
N ASP A 77 -3.11 43.23 -17.46
CA ASP A 77 -3.64 41.88 -17.71
C ASP A 77 -2.55 40.81 -17.65
N THR A 78 -1.35 41.10 -18.13
CA THR A 78 -0.21 40.18 -18.03
C THR A 78 0.27 40.01 -16.59
N ALA A 79 0.28 41.08 -15.77
CA ALA A 79 0.63 40.98 -14.35
C ALA A 79 -0.42 40.18 -13.55
N LEU A 80 -1.71 40.37 -13.84
CA LEU A 80 -2.80 39.57 -13.27
C LEU A 80 -2.74 38.12 -13.76
N ALA A 81 -2.41 37.89 -15.03
CA ALA A 81 -2.23 36.56 -15.58
C ALA A 81 -1.03 35.84 -14.93
N ASP A 82 0.10 36.53 -14.71
CA ASP A 82 1.30 35.97 -14.08
C ASP A 82 1.02 35.55 -12.63
N THR A 83 0.37 36.43 -11.86
CA THR A 83 -0.06 36.12 -10.48
C THR A 83 -1.06 34.97 -10.44
N ALA A 84 -2.03 34.95 -11.36
CA ALA A 84 -2.96 33.83 -11.51
C ALA A 84 -2.23 32.54 -11.89
N SER A 85 -1.28 32.54 -12.83
CA SER A 85 -0.49 31.34 -13.17
C SER A 85 0.41 30.87 -12.02
N ALA A 86 1.03 31.78 -11.26
CA ALA A 86 1.82 31.40 -10.09
C ALA A 86 0.96 30.72 -9.02
N GLN A 87 -0.25 31.24 -8.79
CA GLN A 87 -1.23 30.63 -7.91
C GLN A 87 -1.76 29.29 -8.46
N MET A 88 -1.96 29.18 -9.77
CA MET A 88 -2.42 27.97 -10.43
C MET A 88 -1.34 26.88 -10.43
N LEU A 89 -0.06 27.22 -10.60
CA LEU A 89 1.07 26.30 -10.46
C LEU A 89 1.17 25.77 -9.02
N ARG A 90 1.02 26.64 -8.01
CA ARG A 90 0.97 26.25 -6.61
C ARG A 90 -0.20 25.29 -6.32
N THR A 91 -1.36 25.53 -6.92
CA THR A 91 -2.56 24.67 -6.82
C THR A 91 -2.49 23.41 -7.68
N ARG A 92 -1.65 23.35 -8.72
CA ARG A 92 -1.40 22.12 -9.50
C ARG A 92 -0.56 21.11 -8.71
N HIS A 93 0.29 21.59 -7.80
CA HIS A 93 1.12 20.74 -6.96
C HIS A 93 0.46 20.32 -5.65
N THR A 94 -0.56 21.04 -5.15
CA THR A 94 -1.30 20.62 -3.94
C THR A 94 -1.96 19.24 -4.05
N PRO A 95 -2.63 18.83 -5.15
CA PRO A 95 -3.18 17.49 -5.22
C PRO A 95 -2.09 16.42 -5.34
N LEU A 96 -0.94 16.75 -5.95
CA LEU A 96 0.22 15.85 -5.98
C LEU A 96 0.81 15.68 -4.57
N LEU A 97 1.01 16.79 -3.85
CA LEU A 97 1.49 16.80 -2.48
C LEU A 97 0.53 16.04 -1.57
N LEU A 98 -0.78 16.24 -1.72
CA LEU A 98 -1.78 15.54 -0.92
C LEU A 98 -1.84 14.05 -1.27
N ALA A 99 -1.74 13.68 -2.56
CA ALA A 99 -1.70 12.30 -3.02
C ALA A 99 -0.47 11.54 -2.52
N VAL A 100 0.62 12.22 -2.18
CA VAL A 100 1.83 11.61 -1.59
C VAL A 100 1.83 11.70 -0.07
N ALA A 101 1.41 12.83 0.50
CA ALA A 101 1.42 13.07 1.94
C ALA A 101 0.37 12.23 2.67
N LEU A 102 -0.82 12.07 2.10
CA LEU A 102 -1.90 11.28 2.69
C LEU A 102 -1.49 9.80 2.90
N PRO A 103 -0.92 9.10 1.91
CA PRO A 103 -0.43 7.74 2.11
C PRO A 103 0.75 7.64 3.08
N ILE A 104 1.69 8.60 3.06
CA ILE A 104 2.83 8.62 4.00
C ILE A 104 2.31 8.82 5.44
N ALA A 105 1.37 9.74 5.64
CA ALA A 105 0.75 9.97 6.94
C ALA A 105 -0.05 8.74 7.40
N ALA A 106 -0.81 8.10 6.52
CA ALA A 106 -1.56 6.89 6.84
C ALA A 106 -0.64 5.72 7.25
N THR A 107 0.46 5.50 6.53
CA THR A 107 1.46 4.48 6.87
C THR A 107 2.18 4.79 8.18
N GLY A 108 2.60 6.04 8.40
CA GLY A 108 3.23 6.46 9.65
C GLY A 108 2.30 6.32 10.86
N LEU A 109 1.04 6.74 10.72
CA LEU A 109 0.04 6.61 11.78
C LEU A 109 -0.31 5.15 12.05
N TYR A 110 -0.39 4.30 11.02
CA TYR A 110 -0.59 2.86 11.18
C TYR A 110 0.59 2.19 11.89
N ALA A 111 1.83 2.58 11.58
CA ALA A 111 3.02 2.07 12.26
C ALA A 111 3.10 2.53 13.73
N TRP A 112 2.54 3.69 14.06
CA TRP A 112 2.56 4.23 15.42
C TRP A 112 1.39 3.75 16.30
N LEU A 113 0.18 3.63 15.73
CA LEU A 113 -1.05 3.27 16.47
C LEU A 113 -1.44 1.79 16.31
N GLY A 114 -1.03 1.15 15.22
CA GLY A 114 -1.31 -0.27 14.97
C GLY A 114 -0.31 -1.18 15.67
N ALA A 115 -0.74 -2.40 16.02
CA ALA A 115 0.16 -3.49 16.38
C ALA A 115 0.55 -4.26 15.09
N PRO A 116 1.64 -3.89 14.39
CA PRO A 116 2.06 -4.58 13.15
C PRO A 116 2.37 -6.07 13.37
N ALA A 117 2.51 -6.49 14.62
CA ALA A 117 2.68 -7.88 15.03
C ALA A 117 1.44 -8.76 14.79
N ALA A 118 0.23 -8.20 14.70
CA ALA A 118 -1.00 -8.97 14.47
C ALA A 118 -1.21 -9.35 13.00
N LEU A 119 -0.52 -8.69 12.07
CA LEU A 119 -0.56 -8.99 10.63
C LEU A 119 0.59 -9.90 10.16
N LEU A 120 1.52 -10.25 11.04
CA LEU A 120 2.46 -11.33 10.75
C LEU A 120 1.65 -12.64 10.70
N PRO A 121 1.80 -13.47 9.65
CA PRO A 121 1.42 -14.87 9.75
C PRO A 121 2.11 -15.37 11.01
N GLN A 122 1.33 -15.73 12.02
CA GLN A 122 1.86 -16.46 13.16
C GLN A 122 2.62 -17.62 12.52
N ALA A 123 3.95 -17.64 12.71
CA ALA A 123 4.69 -18.86 12.42
C ALA A 123 3.88 -20.00 13.05
N PRO A 124 3.58 -21.10 12.32
CA PRO A 124 2.79 -22.18 12.88
C PRO A 124 3.38 -22.44 14.26
N PRO A 125 2.56 -22.46 15.34
CA PRO A 125 3.07 -22.46 16.70
C PRO A 125 4.19 -23.46 16.71
N SER A 126 5.43 -22.99 16.92
CA SER A 126 6.58 -23.87 17.02
C SER A 126 6.12 -24.85 18.07
N VAL A 127 5.85 -26.11 17.67
CA VAL A 127 5.46 -27.15 18.59
C VAL A 127 6.56 -27.09 19.62
N ALA A 128 6.21 -26.52 20.78
CA ALA A 128 7.12 -26.35 21.88
C ALA A 128 7.79 -27.70 21.99
N ALA A 129 9.13 -27.69 21.93
CA ALA A 129 9.97 -28.86 21.90
C ALA A 129 9.41 -29.89 22.89
N HIS A 130 8.56 -30.79 22.38
CA HIS A 130 8.29 -32.02 23.07
C HIS A 130 9.62 -32.74 22.88
N PRO A 131 10.33 -33.13 23.96
CA PRO A 131 11.47 -34.00 23.78
C PRO A 131 10.98 -35.15 22.91
N ALA A 132 11.64 -35.34 21.76
CA ALA A 132 11.22 -36.35 20.81
C ALA A 132 11.21 -37.67 21.59
N VAL A 133 10.01 -38.18 21.89
CA VAL A 133 9.85 -39.41 22.64
C VAL A 133 10.54 -40.48 21.80
N THR A 134 11.69 -40.94 22.28
CA THR A 134 12.50 -41.89 21.52
C THR A 134 11.89 -43.28 21.63
N ALA A 135 12.23 -44.18 20.71
CA ALA A 135 11.81 -45.57 20.81
C ALA A 135 12.20 -46.20 22.17
N ALA A 136 13.35 -45.79 22.73
CA ALA A 136 13.82 -46.24 24.03
C ALA A 136 12.93 -45.77 25.20
N ASP A 137 12.41 -44.54 25.14
CA ASP A 137 11.49 -44.01 26.16
C ASP A 137 10.16 -44.78 26.15
N ILE A 138 9.66 -45.12 24.95
CA ILE A 138 8.44 -45.93 24.78
C ILE A 138 8.65 -47.34 25.35
N GLU A 139 9.82 -47.95 25.11
CA GLU A 139 10.18 -49.25 25.68
C GLU A 139 10.20 -49.23 27.21
N GLN A 140 10.80 -48.20 27.83
CA GLN A 140 10.82 -48.06 29.29
C GLN A 140 9.42 -47.89 29.89
N MET A 141 8.56 -47.10 29.23
CA MET A 141 7.18 -46.91 29.67
C MET A 141 6.38 -48.22 29.61
N VAL A 142 6.58 -49.03 28.56
CA VAL A 142 5.92 -50.34 28.41
C VAL A 142 6.46 -51.36 29.42
N ALA A 143 7.77 -51.38 29.68
CA ALA A 143 8.38 -52.22 30.71
C ALA A 143 7.86 -51.87 32.12
N GLY A 144 7.71 -50.58 32.43
CA GLY A 144 7.12 -50.13 33.69
C GLY A 144 5.65 -50.55 33.84
N LEU A 145 4.88 -50.54 32.75
CA LEU A 145 3.51 -51.04 32.74
C LEU A 145 3.44 -52.55 33.00
N ALA A 146 4.33 -53.34 32.38
CA ALA A 146 4.43 -54.78 32.60
C ALA A 146 4.74 -55.12 34.07
N ALA A 147 5.77 -54.50 34.65
CA ALA A 147 6.16 -54.71 36.05
C ALA A 147 5.06 -54.32 37.06
N ARG A 148 4.20 -53.35 36.71
CA ARG A 148 3.05 -52.97 37.53
C ARG A 148 1.91 -54.00 37.44
N LEU A 149 1.70 -54.59 36.26
CA LEU A 149 0.67 -55.62 36.05
C LEU A 149 1.06 -56.95 36.67
N GLU A 150 2.34 -57.30 36.72
CA GLU A 150 2.82 -58.46 37.50
C GLU A 150 2.47 -58.33 38.99
N LYS A 151 2.58 -57.13 39.55
CA LYS A 151 2.21 -56.85 40.94
C LYS A 151 0.71 -56.74 41.17
N ASN A 152 -0.08 -56.55 40.11
CA ASN A 152 -1.53 -56.45 40.17
C ASN A 152 -2.20 -57.26 39.04
N PRO A 153 -2.25 -58.59 39.15
CA PRO A 153 -2.74 -59.47 38.08
C PRO A 153 -4.25 -59.36 37.84
N ALA A 154 -4.99 -58.64 38.69
CA ALA A 154 -6.44 -58.47 38.61
C ALA A 154 -6.90 -57.36 37.65
N ASP A 155 -6.00 -56.76 36.84
CA ASP A 155 -6.35 -55.74 35.83
C ASP A 155 -6.36 -56.30 34.39
N PRO A 156 -7.46 -56.93 33.94
CA PRO A 156 -7.59 -57.48 32.59
C PRO A 156 -7.51 -56.39 31.50
N LYS A 157 -7.85 -55.14 31.83
CA LYS A 157 -7.75 -54.02 30.89
C LYS A 157 -6.29 -53.65 30.65
N GLY A 158 -5.47 -53.64 31.71
CA GLY A 158 -4.03 -53.41 31.64
C GLY A 158 -3.30 -54.44 30.75
N TRP A 159 -3.62 -55.73 30.88
CA TRP A 159 -3.06 -56.78 30.00
C TRP A 159 -3.43 -56.56 28.53
N SER A 160 -4.67 -56.15 28.24
CA SER A 160 -5.10 -55.85 26.86
C SER A 160 -4.38 -54.63 26.27
N MET A 161 -4.03 -53.65 27.10
CA MET A 161 -3.30 -52.45 26.69
C MET A 161 -1.83 -52.80 26.40
N LEU A 162 -1.21 -53.63 27.25
CA LEU A 162 0.15 -54.13 27.08
C LEU A 162 0.30 -54.88 25.76
N ALA A 163 -0.62 -55.81 25.45
CA ALA A 163 -0.62 -56.57 24.21
C ALA A 163 -0.71 -55.68 22.95
N ARG A 164 -1.50 -54.60 22.99
CA ARG A 164 -1.60 -53.63 21.89
C ARG A 164 -0.32 -52.82 21.72
N SER A 165 0.31 -52.42 22.83
CA SER A 165 1.58 -51.68 22.82
C SER A 165 2.74 -52.52 22.25
N TYR A 166 2.86 -53.79 22.64
CA TYR A 166 3.84 -54.71 22.03
C TYR A 166 3.58 -54.94 20.55
N ARG A 167 2.30 -55.07 20.14
CA ARG A 167 1.91 -55.18 18.73
C ARG A 167 2.31 -53.95 17.92
N ALA A 168 2.12 -52.74 18.46
CA ALA A 168 2.50 -51.50 17.80
C ALA A 168 4.02 -51.35 17.65
N MET A 169 4.80 -51.97 18.55
CA MET A 169 6.27 -51.99 18.49
C MET A 169 6.84 -53.08 17.58
N GLY A 170 6.02 -53.97 17.00
CA GLY A 170 6.48 -55.07 16.15
C GLY A 170 7.27 -56.16 16.89
N LYS A 171 7.34 -56.10 18.23
CA LYS A 171 8.01 -57.08 19.09
C LYS A 171 7.05 -58.23 19.42
N PHE A 172 6.90 -59.18 18.49
CA PHE A 172 5.96 -60.32 18.60
C PHE A 172 6.51 -61.56 19.31
N ALA A 173 7.66 -61.50 20.00
CA ALA A 173 8.33 -62.71 20.49
C ALA A 173 8.56 -62.82 22.01
N GLU A 174 8.14 -61.84 22.82
CA GLU A 174 8.38 -61.87 24.29
C GLU A 174 7.10 -62.01 25.13
N ALA A 175 5.93 -62.13 24.48
CA ALA A 175 4.68 -62.39 25.18
C ALA A 175 4.37 -63.90 25.18
N GLU A 176 5.06 -64.67 26.02
CA GLU A 176 4.51 -65.94 26.52
C GLU A 176 3.71 -65.66 27.79
N PRO A 177 2.36 -65.63 27.74
CA PRO A 177 1.56 -65.76 28.94
C PRO A 177 1.58 -67.23 29.37
N GLY A 178 2.25 -67.50 30.49
CA GLY A 178 2.11 -68.74 31.26
C GLY A 178 0.66 -68.92 31.72
N VAL A 179 -0.14 -69.56 30.87
CA VAL A 179 -1.45 -70.12 31.20
C VAL A 179 -1.20 -71.52 31.74
N GLU A 180 -0.95 -71.63 33.03
CA GLU A 180 -1.11 -72.90 33.74
C GLU A 180 -2.01 -72.65 34.95
N ALA A 181 -3.32 -72.72 34.67
CA ALA A 181 -4.35 -72.78 35.68
C ALA A 181 -4.25 -74.14 36.39
N GLY A 182 -4.11 -74.08 37.71
CA GLY A 182 -4.07 -75.24 38.58
C GLY A 182 -5.29 -76.15 38.39
N ARG A 183 -5.00 -77.46 38.37
CA ARG A 183 -5.82 -78.50 38.97
C ARG A 183 -5.10 -79.02 40.20
#